data_AF-A0A1Q8L730-F1
#
_entry.id   AF-A0A1Q8L730-F1
#
_cell.length_a   1.000
_cell.length_b   1.000
_cell.length_c   1.000
_cell.angle_alpha   90.00
_cell.angle_beta   90.00
_cell.angle_gamma   90.00
#
_symmetry.space_group_name_H-M   'P 1'
#
loop_
_entity.id
_entity.type
_entity.pdbx_description
1 polymer ?
#
loop_
_entity_poly.entity_id
_entity_poly.type
_entity_poly.pdbx_seq_one_letter_code
_entity_poly.pdbx_strand_id
1 'polypeptide(L)'
;MNLIRRPIEILRSDPRGLTLLVVLIFAALLLGMGTGILFPGLELPTLVAGGVSDELVNTMITNPWLFGTTILLINLFVAAVGGIVIPSLIVPFLGIPVITLYMFNVGVSIAPTDATTATVLIPHSLTLLIELLGYAVVMFGVYQLGRGWIRPSYLGVDTRRRAYVIGLQRLAWLALPTIVILVIGAYYEAFSVVYLLPRLLVG
;
A
#
# COMPACT_ATOMS: atom_id res chain seq x y z
N MET A 1 -11.02 24.25 2.18
CA MET A 1 -10.02 24.17 3.29
C MET A 1 -10.19 22.92 4.18
N ASN A 2 -11.41 22.46 4.47
CA ASN A 2 -11.63 21.29 5.35
C ASN A 2 -11.06 19.96 4.79
N LEU A 3 -11.03 19.78 3.47
CA LEU A 3 -10.56 18.55 2.81
C LEU A 3 -9.08 18.20 3.08
N ILE A 4 -8.25 19.19 3.35
CA ILE A 4 -6.81 19.00 3.64
C ILE A 4 -6.58 19.03 5.15
N ARG A 5 -7.23 19.97 5.85
CA ARG A 5 -7.04 20.18 7.28
C ARG A 5 -7.49 18.96 8.11
N ARG A 6 -8.65 18.38 7.79
CA ARG A 6 -9.21 17.23 8.53
C ARG A 6 -8.30 15.99 8.49
N PRO A 7 -7.84 15.50 7.32
CA PRO A 7 -6.89 14.39 7.30
C PRO A 7 -5.61 14.67 8.06
N ILE A 8 -5.05 15.88 7.96
CA ILE A 8 -3.83 16.26 8.69
C ILE A 8 -4.06 16.23 10.21
N GLU A 9 -5.19 16.75 10.70
CA GLU A 9 -5.56 16.67 12.12
C GLU A 9 -5.69 15.22 12.59
N ILE A 10 -6.27 14.35 11.76
CA ILE A 10 -6.38 12.92 12.06
C ILE A 10 -4.98 12.29 12.13
N LEU A 11 -4.12 12.49 11.12
CA LEU A 11 -2.75 11.94 11.09
C LEU A 11 -1.92 12.41 12.29
N ARG A 12 -2.12 13.65 12.74
CA ARG A 12 -1.42 14.21 13.91
C ARG A 12 -1.98 13.76 15.26
N SER A 13 -3.13 13.07 15.28
CA SER A 13 -3.77 12.66 16.54
C SER A 13 -3.01 11.57 17.30
N ASP A 14 -2.19 10.78 16.60
CA ASP A 14 -1.34 9.74 17.20
C ASP A 14 -0.08 9.52 16.33
N PRO A 15 0.90 10.43 16.41
CA PRO A 15 2.08 10.38 15.55
C PRO A 15 2.93 9.14 15.80
N ARG A 16 2.95 8.61 17.04
CA ARG A 16 3.67 7.38 17.37
C ARG A 16 3.03 6.18 16.68
N GLY A 17 1.70 6.08 16.71
CA GLY A 17 0.96 5.05 15.97
C GLY A 17 1.23 5.12 14.48
N LEU A 18 1.20 6.31 13.89
CA LEU A 18 1.52 6.51 12.47
C LEU A 18 2.95 6.09 12.14
N THR A 19 3.95 6.57 12.90
CA THR A 19 5.36 6.20 12.70
C THR A 19 5.57 4.70 12.81
N LEU A 20 4.95 4.03 13.79
CA LEU A 20 5.05 2.57 13.92
C LEU A 20 4.55 1.87 12.66
N LEU A 21 3.42 2.29 12.09
CA LEU A 21 2.84 1.65 10.91
C LEU A 21 3.67 1.90 9.65
N VAL A 22 4.25 3.10 9.51
CA VAL A 22 5.23 3.41 8.47
C VAL A 22 6.45 2.48 8.62
N VAL A 23 7.06 2.44 9.80
CA VAL A 23 8.23 1.58 10.03
C VAL A 23 7.90 0.11 9.77
N LEU A 24 6.73 -0.36 10.23
CA LEU A 24 6.29 -1.73 10.05
C LEU A 24 6.20 -2.14 8.58
N ILE A 25 5.52 -1.32 7.76
CA ILE A 25 5.27 -1.67 6.36
C ILE A 25 6.54 -1.61 5.51
N PHE A 26 7.42 -0.63 5.78
CA PHE A 26 8.73 -0.55 5.14
C PHE A 26 9.66 -1.68 5.59
N ALA A 27 9.68 -1.99 6.89
CA ALA A 27 10.49 -3.10 7.41
C ALA A 27 10.04 -4.43 6.79
N ALA A 28 8.74 -4.66 6.64
CA ALA A 28 8.23 -5.87 6.00
C ALA A 28 8.74 -6.02 4.56
N LEU A 29 8.63 -4.96 3.75
CA LEU A 29 9.15 -4.96 2.38
C LEU A 29 10.66 -5.24 2.34
N LEU A 30 11.45 -4.52 3.15
CA LEU A 30 12.91 -4.65 3.16
C LEU A 30 13.39 -6.01 3.68
N LEU A 31 12.74 -6.56 4.71
CA LEU A 31 13.01 -7.91 5.20
C LEU A 31 12.64 -8.97 4.16
N GLY A 32 11.55 -8.75 3.42
CA GLY A 32 11.17 -9.58 2.27
C GLY A 32 12.26 -9.57 1.20
N MET A 33 12.70 -8.38 0.78
CA MET A 33 13.79 -8.23 -0.20
C MET A 33 15.08 -8.90 0.26
N GLY A 34 15.47 -8.69 1.52
CA GLY A 34 16.63 -9.37 2.10
C GLY A 34 16.50 -10.88 2.08
N THR A 35 15.30 -11.41 2.33
CA THR A 35 15.01 -12.85 2.23
C THR A 35 15.12 -13.34 0.79
N GLY A 36 14.57 -12.61 -0.19
CA GLY A 36 14.68 -12.97 -1.61
C GLY A 36 16.12 -12.96 -2.14
N ILE A 37 16.96 -12.05 -1.64
CA ILE A 37 18.41 -12.03 -1.94
C ILE A 37 19.11 -13.27 -1.36
N LEU A 38 18.77 -13.67 -0.13
CA LEU A 38 19.39 -14.83 0.54
C LEU A 38 18.93 -16.17 -0.04
N PHE A 39 17.70 -16.23 -0.56
CA PHE A 39 17.07 -17.43 -1.10
C PHE A 39 16.53 -17.19 -2.52
N PRO A 40 17.42 -17.00 -3.52
CA PRO A 40 17.01 -16.80 -4.90
C PRO A 40 16.30 -18.07 -5.41
N GLY A 41 15.03 -17.92 -5.80
CA GLY A 41 14.15 -19.04 -6.20
C GLY A 41 13.01 -19.33 -5.21
N LEU A 42 12.91 -18.60 -4.10
CA LEU A 42 11.76 -18.66 -3.21
C LEU A 42 10.54 -17.99 -3.87
N GLU A 43 9.56 -18.79 -4.28
CA GLU A 43 8.27 -18.30 -4.76
C GLU A 43 7.26 -18.24 -3.62
N LEU A 44 6.77 -17.03 -3.31
CA LEU A 44 5.72 -16.82 -2.32
C LEU A 44 4.40 -16.41 -2.97
N PRO A 45 3.26 -16.87 -2.44
CA PRO A 45 1.96 -16.46 -2.95
C PRO A 45 1.76 -14.95 -2.75
N THR A 46 1.35 -14.26 -3.81
CA THR A 46 0.93 -12.86 -3.78
C THR A 46 -0.61 -12.78 -3.71
N LEU A 47 -1.16 -11.63 -3.30
CA LEU A 47 -2.62 -11.40 -3.31
C LEU A 47 -3.21 -11.36 -4.73
N VAL A 48 -2.37 -11.27 -5.75
CA VAL A 48 -2.76 -11.32 -7.16
C VAL A 48 -2.54 -12.75 -7.67
N ALA A 49 -3.53 -13.61 -7.43
CA ALA A 49 -3.54 -14.96 -7.96
C ALA A 49 -4.20 -14.97 -9.36
N GLY A 50 -3.38 -15.01 -10.41
CA GLY A 50 -3.75 -15.61 -11.70
C GLY A 50 -4.17 -14.69 -12.86
N GLY A 51 -3.66 -15.03 -14.05
CA GLY A 51 -4.42 -14.96 -15.31
C GLY A 51 -4.32 -13.69 -16.16
N VAL A 52 -3.22 -12.93 -16.11
CA VAL A 52 -3.01 -11.86 -17.10
C VAL A 52 -2.41 -12.51 -18.37
N SER A 53 -3.13 -12.47 -19.49
CA SER A 53 -2.60 -12.98 -20.76
C SER A 53 -1.46 -12.12 -21.29
N ASP A 54 -0.51 -12.71 -22.02
CA ASP A 54 0.64 -11.99 -22.60
C ASP A 54 0.20 -10.84 -23.52
N GLU A 55 -0.96 -10.98 -24.18
CA GLU A 55 -1.57 -9.94 -25.01
C GLU A 55 -2.08 -8.74 -24.18
N LEU A 56 -2.66 -9.00 -23.00
CA LEU A 56 -3.09 -7.96 -22.07
C LEU A 56 -1.88 -7.23 -21.47
N VAL A 57 -0.80 -7.95 -21.16
CA VAL A 57 0.47 -7.37 -20.73
C VAL A 57 1.05 -6.45 -21.81
N ASN A 58 1.12 -6.91 -23.07
CA ASN A 58 1.62 -6.09 -24.18
C ASN A 58 0.78 -4.84 -24.44
N THR A 59 -0.55 -4.97 -24.36
CA THR A 59 -1.49 -3.85 -24.54
C THR A 59 -1.36 -2.83 -23.40
N MET A 60 -1.10 -3.30 -22.17
CA MET A 60 -0.85 -2.42 -21.04
C MET A 60 0.47 -1.65 -21.22
N ILE A 61 1.56 -2.33 -21.56
CA ILE A 61 2.89 -1.70 -21.70
C ILE A 61 2.91 -0.65 -22.82
N THR A 62 2.10 -0.82 -23.87
CA THR A 62 2.00 0.15 -24.98
C THR A 62 1.08 1.34 -24.70
N ASN A 63 0.26 1.28 -23.64
CA ASN A 63 -0.64 2.37 -23.24
C ASN A 63 -0.46 2.72 -21.75
N PRO A 64 0.34 3.76 -21.43
CA PRO A 64 0.66 4.12 -20.05
C PRO A 64 -0.59 4.46 -19.21
N TRP A 65 -1.66 4.94 -19.83
CA TRP A 65 -2.90 5.25 -19.11
C TRP A 65 -3.63 3.99 -18.66
N LEU A 66 -3.70 2.98 -19.52
CA LEU A 66 -4.30 1.69 -19.19
C LEU A 66 -3.46 0.95 -18.14
N PHE A 67 -2.14 0.96 -18.28
CA PHE A 67 -1.24 0.37 -17.31
C PHE A 67 -1.33 1.04 -15.94
N GLY A 68 -1.26 2.38 -15.89
CA GLY A 68 -1.40 3.15 -14.65
C GLY A 68 -2.77 2.94 -14.00
N THR A 69 -3.84 2.88 -14.78
CA THR A 69 -5.18 2.57 -14.24
C THR A 69 -5.23 1.17 -13.64
N THR A 70 -4.59 0.19 -14.26
CA THR A 70 -4.55 -1.19 -13.76
C THR A 70 -3.80 -1.28 -12.44
N ILE A 71 -2.62 -0.66 -12.36
CA ILE A 71 -1.83 -0.55 -11.12
C ILE A 71 -2.67 0.11 -10.03
N LEU A 72 -3.33 1.23 -10.33
CA LEU A 72 -4.21 1.94 -9.40
C LEU A 72 -5.33 1.03 -8.87
N LEU A 73 -6.02 0.31 -9.75
CA LEU A 73 -7.13 -0.56 -9.37
C LEU A 73 -6.65 -1.72 -8.48
N ILE A 74 -5.51 -2.33 -8.78
CA ILE A 74 -4.94 -3.41 -7.96
C ILE A 74 -4.57 -2.86 -6.57
N ASN A 75 -3.81 -1.77 -6.51
CA ASN A 75 -3.39 -1.20 -5.23
C ASN A 75 -4.57 -0.68 -4.39
N LEU A 76 -5.57 -0.09 -5.03
CA LEU A 76 -6.76 0.41 -4.32
C LEU A 76 -7.66 -0.72 -3.85
N PHE A 77 -8.06 -1.63 -4.73
CA PHE A 77 -9.09 -2.63 -4.40
C PHE A 77 -8.53 -3.90 -3.78
N VAL A 78 -7.39 -4.41 -4.27
CA VAL A 78 -6.79 -5.63 -3.75
C VAL A 78 -6.03 -5.33 -2.46
N ALA A 79 -5.07 -4.42 -2.52
CA ALA A 79 -4.22 -4.14 -1.35
C ALA A 79 -4.94 -3.28 -0.31
N ALA A 80 -5.38 -2.06 -0.64
CA ALA A 80 -5.95 -1.16 0.36
C ALA A 80 -7.33 -1.62 0.85
N VAL A 81 -8.29 -1.88 -0.04
CA VAL A 81 -9.64 -2.31 0.38
C VAL A 81 -9.64 -3.77 0.84
N GLY A 82 -9.18 -4.70 0.00
CA GLY A 82 -9.20 -6.14 0.27
C GLY A 82 -8.23 -6.58 1.35
N GLY A 83 -7.01 -6.04 1.36
CA GLY A 83 -5.96 -6.41 2.31
C GLY A 83 -6.02 -5.65 3.63
N ILE A 84 -6.40 -4.37 3.63
CA ILE A 84 -6.36 -3.51 4.84
C ILE A 84 -7.75 -3.28 5.42
N VAL A 85 -8.68 -2.73 4.62
CA VAL A 85 -9.96 -2.24 5.13
C VAL A 85 -10.89 -3.40 5.50
N ILE A 86 -11.25 -4.25 4.56
CA ILE A 86 -12.25 -5.32 4.74
C ILE A 86 -11.92 -6.22 5.93
N PRO A 87 -10.70 -6.78 6.06
CA PRO A 87 -10.36 -7.64 7.19
C PRO A 87 -10.49 -6.90 8.52
N SER A 88 -10.11 -5.61 8.55
CA SER A 88 -10.18 -4.76 9.74
C SER A 88 -11.59 -4.33 10.14
N LEU A 89 -12.54 -4.33 9.21
CA LEU A 89 -13.96 -4.08 9.50
C LEU A 89 -14.59 -5.28 10.22
N ILE A 90 -14.11 -6.50 9.96
CA ILE A 90 -14.61 -7.74 10.54
C ILE A 90 -13.92 -8.02 11.87
N VAL A 91 -12.59 -7.99 11.88
CA VAL A 91 -11.76 -8.23 13.07
C VAL A 91 -10.87 -7.01 13.28
N PRO A 92 -10.96 -6.31 14.43
CA PRO A 92 -10.12 -5.15 14.71
C PRO A 92 -8.64 -5.42 14.40
N PHE A 93 -8.02 -4.50 13.66
CA PHE A 93 -6.61 -4.53 13.25
C PHE A 93 -6.21 -5.60 12.23
N LEU A 94 -7.06 -6.56 11.85
CA LEU A 94 -6.64 -7.73 11.06
C LEU A 94 -6.01 -7.37 9.71
N GLY A 95 -6.40 -6.26 9.10
CA GLY A 95 -5.78 -5.81 7.85
C GLY A 95 -4.31 -5.40 8.00
N ILE A 96 -3.85 -5.02 9.20
CA ILE A 96 -2.46 -4.64 9.46
C ILE A 96 -1.50 -5.83 9.27
N PRO A 97 -1.65 -6.97 9.98
CA PRO A 97 -0.79 -8.13 9.74
C PRO A 97 -0.98 -8.72 8.34
N VAL A 98 -2.19 -8.67 7.76
CA VAL A 98 -2.44 -9.14 6.38
C VAL A 98 -1.60 -8.35 5.38
N ILE A 99 -1.68 -7.01 5.39
CA ILE A 99 -0.90 -6.19 4.46
C ILE A 99 0.60 -6.25 4.76
N THR A 100 0.99 -6.39 6.03
CA THR A 100 2.39 -6.52 6.42
C THR A 100 2.99 -7.81 5.84
N LEU A 101 2.30 -8.95 5.97
CA LEU A 101 2.73 -10.21 5.37
C LEU A 101 2.73 -10.13 3.84
N TYR A 102 1.71 -9.49 3.25
CA TYR A 102 1.69 -9.27 1.81
C TYR A 102 2.88 -8.45 1.31
N MET A 103 3.25 -7.36 1.99
CA MET A 103 4.42 -6.55 1.63
C MET A 103 5.73 -7.30 1.83
N PHE A 104 5.82 -8.19 2.82
CA PHE A 104 6.95 -9.11 2.94
C PHE A 104 7.05 -10.01 1.70
N ASN A 105 5.95 -10.62 1.26
CA ASN A 105 5.93 -11.47 0.07
C ASN A 105 6.28 -10.67 -1.21
N VAL A 106 5.73 -9.47 -1.38
CA VAL A 106 6.12 -8.57 -2.47
C VAL A 106 7.61 -8.28 -2.43
N GLY A 107 8.17 -7.99 -1.25
CA GLY A 107 9.60 -7.79 -1.07
C GLY A 107 10.43 -8.97 -1.54
N VAL A 108 10.03 -10.21 -1.20
CA VAL A 108 10.70 -11.43 -1.70
C VAL A 108 10.63 -11.49 -3.23
N SER A 109 9.47 -11.23 -3.83
CA SER A 109 9.25 -11.34 -5.27
C SER A 109 10.03 -10.32 -6.10
N ILE A 110 10.29 -9.12 -5.57
CA ILE A 110 10.97 -8.04 -6.29
C ILE A 110 12.44 -7.90 -5.90
N ALA A 111 12.99 -8.84 -5.12
CA ALA A 111 14.35 -8.77 -4.63
C ALA A 111 15.38 -8.66 -5.80
N PRO A 112 16.36 -7.75 -5.72
CA PRO A 112 17.37 -7.58 -6.78
C PRO A 112 18.40 -8.72 -6.74
N THR A 113 18.03 -9.87 -7.30
CA THR A 113 18.90 -11.05 -7.38
C THR A 113 19.89 -10.98 -8.55
N ASP A 114 19.68 -10.07 -9.50
CA ASP A 114 20.52 -9.87 -10.69
C ASP A 114 20.52 -8.39 -11.13
N ALA A 115 21.42 -8.05 -12.07
CA ALA A 115 21.62 -6.68 -12.54
C ALA A 115 20.40 -6.09 -13.28
N THR A 116 19.63 -6.92 -13.99
CA THR A 116 18.43 -6.47 -14.70
C THR A 116 17.35 -6.11 -13.68
N THR A 117 17.08 -6.98 -12.72
CA THR A 117 16.09 -6.73 -11.64
C THR A 117 16.48 -5.53 -10.79
N ALA A 118 17.77 -5.35 -10.49
CA ALA A 118 18.29 -4.16 -9.80
C ALA A 118 18.04 -2.87 -10.60
N THR A 119 18.19 -2.90 -11.93
CA THR A 119 17.95 -1.74 -12.80
C THR A 119 16.47 -1.40 -12.89
N VAL A 120 15.60 -2.41 -12.97
CA VAL A 120 14.13 -2.25 -12.94
C VAL A 120 13.66 -1.57 -11.65
N LEU A 121 14.29 -1.89 -10.51
CA LEU A 121 13.94 -1.30 -9.22
C LEU A 121 14.24 0.19 -9.11
N ILE A 122 15.13 0.77 -9.93
CA ILE A 122 15.49 2.19 -9.83
C ILE A 122 14.25 3.08 -9.97
N PRO A 123 13.52 3.07 -11.11
CA PRO A 123 12.26 3.81 -11.21
C PRO A 123 11.19 3.32 -10.22
N HIS A 124 11.09 2.00 -10.03
CA HIS A 124 10.03 1.40 -9.22
C HIS A 124 10.15 1.74 -7.72
N SER A 125 11.36 2.03 -7.22
CA SER A 125 11.60 2.39 -5.82
C SER A 125 10.83 3.64 -5.37
N LEU A 126 10.67 4.64 -6.26
CA LEU A 126 9.89 5.83 -5.95
C LEU A 126 8.39 5.51 -5.91
N THR A 127 7.90 4.65 -6.81
CA THR A 127 6.52 4.15 -6.74
C THR A 127 6.28 3.42 -5.42
N LEU A 128 7.14 2.48 -5.05
CA LEU A 128 7.03 1.73 -3.81
C LEU A 128 6.99 2.66 -2.59
N LEU A 129 7.87 3.67 -2.54
CA LEU A 129 7.84 4.68 -1.49
C LEU A 129 6.46 5.36 -1.38
N ILE A 130 5.90 5.78 -2.51
CA ILE A 130 4.60 6.46 -2.57
C ILE A 130 3.47 5.52 -2.14
N GLU A 131 3.45 4.29 -2.66
CA GLU A 131 2.42 3.29 -2.34
C GLU A 131 2.45 2.88 -0.87
N LEU A 132 3.63 2.61 -0.30
CA LEU A 132 3.78 2.26 1.11
C LEU A 132 3.31 3.39 2.02
N LEU A 133 3.52 4.66 1.65
CA LEU A 133 2.95 5.80 2.37
C LEU A 133 1.42 5.82 2.28
N GLY A 134 0.86 5.52 1.10
CA GLY A 134 -0.58 5.37 0.91
C GLY A 134 -1.18 4.29 1.80
N TYR A 135 -0.52 3.13 1.88
CA TYR A 135 -0.90 2.04 2.77
C TYR A 135 -0.77 2.40 4.24
N ALA A 136 0.31 3.05 4.65
CA ALA A 136 0.48 3.50 6.03
C ALA A 136 -0.67 4.43 6.47
N VAL A 137 -1.17 5.30 5.58
CA VAL A 137 -2.32 6.17 5.86
C VAL A 137 -3.61 5.36 6.08
N VAL A 138 -3.89 4.36 5.25
CA VAL A 138 -5.08 3.48 5.44
C VAL A 138 -4.93 2.60 6.68
N MET A 139 -3.74 2.01 6.88
CA MET A 139 -3.40 1.24 8.08
C MET A 139 -3.66 2.08 9.34
N PHE A 140 -3.30 3.37 9.31
CA PHE A 140 -3.56 4.27 10.42
C PHE A 140 -5.05 4.54 10.65
N GLY A 141 -5.86 4.59 9.59
CA GLY A 141 -7.31 4.66 9.69
C GLY A 141 -7.91 3.43 10.38
N VAL A 142 -7.52 2.22 9.95
CA VAL A 142 -8.01 0.97 10.56
C VAL A 142 -7.45 0.73 11.96
N TYR A 143 -6.23 1.20 12.24
CA TYR A 143 -5.66 1.22 13.59
C TYR A 143 -6.50 2.05 14.54
N GLN A 144 -6.89 3.27 14.14
CA GLN A 144 -7.76 4.11 14.97
C GLN A 144 -9.15 3.50 15.15
N LEU A 145 -9.70 2.88 14.11
CA LEU A 145 -10.98 2.15 14.18
C LEU A 145 -10.91 1.01 15.22
N GLY A 146 -9.89 0.16 15.12
CA GLY A 146 -9.69 -0.95 16.06
C GLY A 146 -9.44 -0.46 17.49
N ARG A 147 -8.62 0.58 17.66
CA ARG A 147 -8.34 1.20 18.97
C ARG A 147 -9.60 1.75 19.60
N GLY A 148 -10.41 2.49 18.84
CA GLY A 148 -11.69 3.02 19.30
C GLY A 148 -12.69 1.94 19.67
N TRP A 149 -12.72 0.83 18.92
CA TRP A 149 -13.57 -0.32 19.24
C TRP A 149 -13.22 -0.98 20.58
N ILE A 150 -11.93 -1.23 20.82
CA ILE A 150 -11.46 -1.83 22.10
C ILE A 150 -11.63 -0.82 23.25
N ARG A 151 -11.20 0.42 23.04
CA ARG A 151 -11.17 1.47 24.06
C ARG A 151 -11.80 2.75 23.51
N PRO A 152 -13.14 2.92 23.66
CA PRO A 152 -13.86 4.10 23.18
C PRO A 152 -13.27 5.45 23.64
N SER A 153 -12.71 5.48 24.86
CA SER A 153 -12.06 6.67 25.42
C SER A 153 -10.88 7.19 24.58
N TYR A 154 -10.25 6.34 23.75
CA TYR A 154 -9.20 6.77 22.80
C TYR A 154 -9.72 7.80 21.78
N LEU A 155 -11.00 7.70 21.41
CA LEU A 155 -11.67 8.64 20.51
C LEU A 155 -12.52 9.67 21.27
N GLY A 156 -12.38 9.75 22.60
CA GLY A 156 -13.11 10.70 23.45
C GLY A 156 -14.61 10.43 23.55
N VAL A 157 -15.03 9.17 23.44
CA VAL A 157 -16.45 8.77 23.57
C VAL A 157 -16.63 7.57 24.50
N ASP A 158 -17.84 7.42 25.04
CA ASP A 158 -18.10 6.42 26.10
C ASP A 158 -18.58 5.06 25.56
N THR A 159 -19.04 5.00 24.30
CA THR A 159 -19.63 3.78 23.74
C THR A 159 -18.87 3.26 22.52
N ARG A 160 -18.76 1.93 22.40
CA ARG A 160 -18.11 1.26 21.26
C ARG A 160 -18.79 1.58 19.93
N ARG A 161 -20.12 1.66 19.90
CA ARG A 161 -20.87 2.02 18.69
C ARG A 161 -20.50 3.41 18.19
N ARG A 162 -20.43 4.41 19.08
CA ARG A 162 -20.05 5.77 18.70
C ARG A 162 -18.58 5.84 18.28
N ALA A 163 -17.70 5.12 18.98
CA ALA A 163 -16.29 5.01 18.62
C ALA A 163 -16.10 4.37 17.23
N TYR A 164 -16.88 3.34 16.90
CA TYR A 164 -16.85 2.69 15.59
C TYR A 164 -17.26 3.64 14.47
N VAL A 165 -18.37 4.39 14.63
CA VAL A 165 -18.82 5.38 13.64
C VAL A 165 -17.79 6.49 13.45
N ILE A 166 -17.21 7.02 14.53
CA ILE A 166 -16.14 8.03 14.44
C ILE A 166 -14.90 7.45 13.75
N GLY A 167 -14.53 6.20 14.07
CA GLY A 167 -13.44 5.48 13.42
C GLY A 167 -13.66 5.33 11.92
N LEU A 168 -14.87 4.93 11.50
CA LEU A 168 -15.24 4.84 10.08
C LEU A 168 -15.19 6.21 9.39
N GLN A 169 -15.66 7.27 10.04
CA GLN A 169 -15.55 8.63 9.51
C GLN A 169 -14.10 9.06 9.34
N ARG A 170 -13.22 8.78 10.31
CA ARG A 170 -11.78 9.07 10.21
C ARG A 170 -11.14 8.26 9.08
N LEU A 171 -11.48 6.98 8.95
CA LEU A 171 -11.02 6.14 7.85
C LEU A 171 -11.46 6.68 6.49
N ALA A 172 -12.72 7.10 6.34
CA ALA A 172 -13.22 7.72 5.11
C ALA A 172 -12.49 9.03 4.78
N TRP A 173 -12.19 9.86 5.78
CA TRP A 173 -11.38 11.06 5.59
C TRP A 173 -9.95 10.76 5.15
N LEU A 174 -9.34 9.69 5.67
CA LEU A 174 -8.00 9.25 5.29
C LEU A 174 -7.97 8.52 3.93
N ALA A 175 -9.09 7.96 3.48
CA ALA A 175 -9.18 7.34 2.16
C ALA A 175 -8.94 8.37 1.04
N LEU A 176 -9.34 9.64 1.22
CA LEU A 176 -9.13 10.70 0.23
C LEU A 176 -7.63 10.93 -0.08
N PRO A 177 -6.75 11.27 0.88
CA PRO A 177 -5.33 11.40 0.61
C PRO A 177 -4.69 10.09 0.17
N THR A 178 -5.14 8.92 0.67
CA THR A 178 -4.65 7.63 0.15
C THR A 178 -4.91 7.50 -1.35
N ILE A 179 -6.13 7.75 -1.82
CA ILE A 179 -6.45 7.64 -3.25
C ILE A 179 -5.56 8.58 -4.07
N VAL A 180 -5.36 9.82 -3.61
CA VAL A 180 -4.46 10.76 -4.29
C VAL A 180 -3.02 10.23 -4.34
N ILE A 181 -2.51 9.70 -3.24
CA ILE A 181 -1.16 9.11 -3.17
C ILE A 181 -1.04 7.92 -4.15
N LEU A 182 -2.01 7.01 -4.15
CA LEU A 182 -2.01 5.83 -5.03
C LEU A 182 -2.15 6.21 -6.51
N VAL A 183 -2.94 7.24 -6.84
CA VAL A 183 -3.02 7.79 -8.20
C VAL A 183 -1.66 8.31 -8.65
N ILE A 184 -0.98 9.11 -7.81
CA ILE A 184 0.34 9.64 -8.12
C ILE A 184 1.34 8.48 -8.35
N GLY A 185 1.37 7.50 -7.46
CA GLY A 185 2.25 6.33 -7.56
C GLY A 185 2.00 5.53 -8.85
N ALA A 186 0.74 5.16 -9.11
CA ALA A 186 0.39 4.32 -10.24
C ALA A 186 0.68 4.95 -11.61
N TYR A 187 0.38 6.24 -11.78
CA TYR A 187 0.70 6.92 -13.02
C TYR A 187 2.21 7.18 -13.13
N TYR A 188 2.88 7.59 -12.05
CA TYR A 188 4.34 7.71 -12.07
C TYR A 188 5.01 6.40 -12.49
N GLU A 189 4.58 5.27 -11.93
CA GLU A 189 5.08 3.95 -12.29
C GLU A 189 4.88 3.68 -13.78
N ALA A 190 3.66 3.88 -14.28
CA ALA A 190 3.35 3.62 -15.67
C ALA A 190 4.20 4.47 -16.62
N PHE A 191 4.37 5.75 -16.32
CA PHE A 191 5.28 6.62 -17.09
C PHE A 191 6.73 6.14 -16.99
N SER A 192 7.18 5.73 -15.81
CA SER A 192 8.55 5.26 -15.60
C SER A 192 8.86 3.96 -16.36
N VAL A 193 7.92 3.01 -16.39
CA VAL A 193 8.06 1.74 -17.11
C VAL A 193 8.03 1.96 -18.62
N VAL A 194 7.15 2.82 -19.11
CA VAL A 194 7.01 3.05 -20.56
C VAL A 194 8.17 3.89 -21.12
N TYR A 195 8.63 4.90 -20.38
CA TYR A 195 9.59 5.87 -20.90
C TYR A 195 10.99 5.75 -20.28
N LEU A 196 11.13 5.48 -18.99
CA LEU A 196 12.45 5.48 -18.34
C LEU A 196 13.13 4.11 -18.47
N LEU A 197 12.41 3.03 -18.20
CA LEU A 197 12.97 1.68 -18.13
C LEU A 197 13.65 1.22 -19.43
N PRO A 198 13.09 1.43 -20.65
CA PRO A 198 13.76 1.02 -21.88
C PRO A 198 15.11 1.72 -22.07
N ARG A 199 15.23 2.98 -21.64
CA ARG A 199 16.48 3.74 -21.74
C ARG A 199 17.54 3.23 -20.77
N LEU A 200 17.12 2.89 -19.54
CA LEU A 200 18.01 2.33 -18.52
C LEU A 200 18.54 0.93 -18.89
N LEU A 201 17.74 0.13 -19.61
CA LEU A 201 18.12 -1.23 -20.00
C LEU A 201 18.98 -1.28 -21.28
N VAL A 202 18.87 -0.28 -22.16
CA VAL A 202 19.61 -0.23 -23.43
C VAL A 202 20.95 0.53 -23.30
N GLY A 203 21.08 1.44 -22.32
CA GLY A 203 22.27 2.26 -22.11
C GLY A 203 22.26 3.55 -22.92
#